data_AF-A0AAV6C781-F1
#
_entry.id   AF-A0AAV6C781-F1
#
_cell.length_a   1.000
_cell.length_b   1.000
_cell.length_c   1.000
_cell.angle_alpha   90.00
_cell.angle_beta   90.00
_cell.angle_gamma   90.00
#
_symmetry.space_group_name_H-M   'P 1'
#
loop_
_entity.id
_entity.type
_entity.pdbx_description
1 polymer ?
#
loop_
_entity_poly.entity_id
_entity_poly.type
_entity_poly.pdbx_seq_one_letter_code
_entity_poly.pdbx_strand_id
1 'polypeptide(L)' 'MGRPPNPDRIPIFLLDVVLLPGAMLPLHIFEPRYQLMIQRCMVKSLAFGVLFQRAACRSAECRLE' A
#
# COMPACT_ATOMS: atom_id res chain seq x y z
N MET A 1 18.48 -8.93 -1.28
CA MET A 1 17.65 -8.62 -0.10
C MET A 1 17.65 -7.11 0.09
N GLY A 2 16.49 -6.46 -0.04
CA GLY A 2 16.38 -5.00 0.07
C GLY A 2 16.67 -4.54 1.49
N ARG A 3 17.47 -3.49 1.63
CA ARG A 3 17.70 -2.81 2.92
C ARG A 3 16.32 -2.44 3.51
N PRO A 4 16.00 -2.79 4.77
CA PRO A 4 14.74 -2.37 5.35
C PRO A 4 14.66 -0.84 5.33
N PRO A 5 13.50 -0.25 4.98
CA PRO A 5 13.33 1.19 5.04
C PRO A 5 13.68 1.69 6.45
N ASN A 6 14.24 2.89 6.54
CA ASN A 6 14.55 3.52 7.82
C ASN A 6 13.29 3.45 8.72
N PRO A 7 13.34 2.84 9.92
CA PRO A 7 12.13 2.54 10.72
C PRO A 7 11.33 3.79 11.09
N ASP A 8 11.95 4.96 10.99
CA ASP A 8 11.32 6.25 11.30
C ASP A 8 10.20 6.65 10.32
N ARG A 9 10.20 6.15 9.07
CA ARG A 9 9.23 6.57 8.03
C ARG A 9 8.93 5.47 7.01
N ILE A 10 7.80 4.76 7.20
CA ILE A 10 7.30 3.76 6.27
C ILE A 10 6.05 4.31 5.55
N PRO A 11 6.01 4.29 4.20
CA PRO A 11 4.80 4.66 3.45
C PRO A 11 3.69 3.64 3.72
N ILE A 12 2.47 4.12 3.99
CA ILE A 12 1.31 3.27 4.31
C ILE A 12 0.27 3.35 3.20
N PHE A 13 -0.17 2.18 2.76
CA PHE A 13 -1.33 1.99 1.90
C PHE A 13 -2.50 1.47 2.72
N LEU A 14 -3.68 2.08 2.56
CA LEU A 14 -4.86 1.72 3.32
C LEU A 14 -5.71 0.71 2.55
N LEU A 15 -6.10 -0.39 3.20
CA LEU A 15 -6.99 -1.41 2.66
C LEU A 15 -8.14 -1.68 3.62
N ASP A 16 -9.28 -2.09 3.06
CA ASP A 16 -10.45 -2.61 3.78
C ASP A 16 -10.41 -4.14 3.93
N VAL A 17 -9.28 -4.76 3.59
CA VAL A 17 -9.00 -6.20 3.74
C VAL A 17 -7.69 -6.42 4.48
N VAL A 18 -7.58 -7.56 5.18
CA VAL A 18 -6.33 -8.00 5.82
C VAL A 18 -5.52 -8.83 4.81
N LEU A 19 -4.28 -8.43 4.54
CA LEU A 19 -3.36 -9.18 3.69
C LEU A 19 -2.49 -10.11 4.55
N LEU A 20 -2.56 -11.42 4.29
CA LEU A 20 -1.70 -12.40 4.94
C LEU A 20 -0.34 -12.52 4.22
N PRO A 21 0.74 -12.84 4.94
CA PRO A 21 2.04 -13.10 4.32
C PRO A 21 1.95 -14.17 3.22
N GLY A 22 2.47 -13.88 2.03
CA GLY A 22 2.46 -14.79 0.88
C GLY A 22 1.15 -14.79 0.07
N ALA A 23 0.10 -14.10 0.52
CA ALA A 23 -1.11 -13.92 -0.28
C ALA A 23 -0.87 -12.94 -1.44
N MET A 24 -1.43 -13.24 -2.60
CA MET A 24 -1.50 -12.32 -3.72
C MET A 24 -2.81 -11.55 -3.68
N LEU A 25 -2.74 -10.23 -3.85
CA LEU A 25 -3.91 -9.37 -3.91
C LEU A 25 -3.83 -8.52 -5.19
N PRO A 26 -4.71 -8.76 -6.19
CA PRO A 26 -4.83 -7.88 -7.35
C PRO A 26 -5.36 -6.53 -6.86
N LEU A 27 -4.53 -5.49 -6.98
CA LEU A 27 -4.83 -4.18 -6.43
C LEU A 27 -4.88 -3.16 -7.55
N HIS A 28 -6.07 -2.59 -7.79
CA HIS A 28 -6.24 -1.48 -8.73
C HIS A 28 -6.16 -0.14 -8.00
N ILE A 29 -5.13 0.64 -8.30
CA ILE A 29 -4.79 1.87 -7.61
C ILE A 29 -5.11 3.06 -8.50
N PHE A 30 -6.26 3.67 -8.26
CA PHE A 30 -6.76 4.78 -9.07
C PHE A 30 -6.35 6.14 -8.52
N GLU A 31 -6.13 6.25 -7.19
CA GLU A 31 -5.79 7.53 -6.60
C GLU A 31 -4.34 7.95 -6.98
N PRO A 32 -4.15 9.12 -7.60
CA PRO A 32 -2.84 9.56 -8.10
C PRO A 32 -1.75 9.63 -7.00
N ARG A 33 -2.15 9.95 -5.76
CA ARG A 33 -1.23 10.00 -4.62
C ARG A 33 -0.63 8.63 -4.29
N TYR A 34 -1.41 7.55 -4.42
CA TYR A 34 -0.95 6.19 -4.14
C TYR A 34 -0.15 5.62 -5.33
N GLN A 35 -0.51 5.98 -6.56
CA GLN A 35 0.32 5.67 -7.73
C GLN A 35 1.72 6.25 -7.59
N LEU A 36 1.84 7.53 -7.22
CA LEU A 36 3.12 8.20 -7.00
C LEU A 36 3.91 7.55 -5.84
N MET A 37 3.24 7.17 -4.76
CA MET A 37 3.87 6.48 -3.63
C MET A 37 4.49 5.15 -4.08
N ILE A 38 3.75 4.35 -4.86
CA ILE A 38 4.20 3.03 -5.30
C ILE A 38 5.30 3.14 -6.34
N GLN A 39 5.18 4.06 -7.29
CA GLN A 39 6.26 4.35 -8.23
C GLN A 39 7.56 4.69 -7.49
N ARG A 40 7.51 5.53 -6.45
CA ARG A 40 8.67 5.85 -5.62
C ARG A 40 9.21 4.63 -4.88
N CYS A 41 8.33 3.77 -4.37
CA CYS A 41 8.72 2.53 -3.70
C CYS A 41 9.40 1.56 -4.67
N MET A 42 8.88 1.41 -5.90
CA MET A 42 9.45 0.56 -6.94
C MET A 42 10.84 1.06 -7.36
N VAL A 43 10.97 2.36 -7.68
CA VAL A 43 12.26 2.95 -8.12
C VAL A 43 13.32 2.82 -7.02
N LYS A 44 12.94 3.01 -5.76
CA LYS A 44 13.88 2.97 -4.62
C LYS A 44 13.99 1.59 -3.96
N SER A 45 13.30 0.57 -4.48
CA SER A 45 13.19 -0.76 -3.85
C SER A 45 12.83 -0.69 -2.37
N LEU A 46 11.91 0.20 -2.01
CA LEU A 46 11.42 0.39 -0.64
C LEU A 46 10.21 -0.48 -0.38
N ALA A 47 10.15 -1.04 0.83
CA ALA A 47 8.93 -1.66 1.32
C ALA A 47 7.91 -0.57 1.74
N PHE A 48 6.63 -0.89 1.58
CA PHE A 48 5.51 -0.11 2.11
C PHE A 48 4.66 -1.01 3.03
N GLY A 49 3.97 -0.38 3.97
CA GLY A 49 3.05 -1.06 4.87
C GLY A 49 1.63 -1.05 4.32
N VAL A 50 0.89 -2.10 4.63
CA VAL A 50 -0.56 -2.17 4.41
C VAL A 50 -1.23 -2.03 5.77
N LEU A 51 -2.16 -1.08 5.89
CA LEU A 51 -2.93 -0.88 7.11
C LEU A 51 -4.41 -1.16 6.83
N PHE A 52 -4.98 -2.02 7.66
CA PHE A 52 -6.41 -2.28 7.64
C PHE A 52 -7.16 -1.10 8.24
N GLN A 53 -8.02 -0.47 7.46
CA GLN A 53 -8.95 0.54 7.92
C GLN A 53 -10.37 -0.04 7.91
N ARG A 54 -11.07 0.07 9.04
CA ARG A 54 -12.51 -0.18 9.06
C ARG A 54 -13.17 0.90 8.22
N ALA A 55 -13.99 0.50 7.25
CA ALA A 55 -14.69 1.40 6.34
C ALA A 55 -15.60 2.38 7.10
N ALA A 56 -15.05 3.51 7.53
CA ALA A 56 -15.78 4.64 8.08
C ALA A 56 -15.45 5.95 7.35
N CYS A 57 -14.44 5.97 6.46
CA CYS A 57 -14.01 7.17 5.75
C CYS A 57 -13.87 6.91 4.25
N ARG A 58 -14.70 7.60 3.47
CA ARG A 58 -14.82 7.56 1.99
C ARG A 58 -13.60 8.17 1.30
N SER A 59 -12.42 7.56 1.40
CA SER A 59 -11.38 7.83 0.41
C SER A 59 -11.54 6.86 -0.75
N ALA A 60 -11.63 7.43 -1.95
CA ALA A 60 -12.04 6.85 -3.22
C ALA A 60 -11.45 5.46 -3.54
N GLU A 61 -12.33 4.47 -3.52
CA GLU A 61 -12.43 3.37 -4.51
C GLU A 61 -11.10 2.72 -4.96
N CYS A 62 -10.25 2.27 -4.03
CA CYS A 62 -9.32 1.18 -4.35
C CYS A 62 -10.13 -0.11 -4.34
N ARG A 63 -10.59 -0.56 -5.51
CA ARG A 63 -11.40 -1.79 -5.63
C ARG A 63 -10.50 -3.01 -5.74
N LEU A 64 -10.80 -4.03 -4.95
CA LEU A 64 -10.34 -5.40 -5.15
C LEU A 64 -11.25 -6.01 -6.21
N GLU A 65 -10.73 -6.24 -7.42
CA GLU A 65 -11.42 -7.01 -8.46
C GLU A 65 -10.92 -8.46 -8.46
#